data_AF-A0A497RF55-F1
#
_entry.id   AF-A0A497RF55-F1
#
_cell.length_a   1.000
_cell.length_b   1.000
_cell.length_c   1.000
_cell.angle_alpha   90.00
_cell.angle_beta   90.00
_cell.angle_gamma   90.00
#
_symmetry.space_group_name_H-M   'P 1'
#
loop_
_entity.id
_entity.type
_entity.pdbx_description
1 polymer ?
#
loop_
_entity_poly.entity_id
_entity_poly.type
_entity_poly.pdbx_seq_one_letter_code
_entity_poly.pdbx_strand_id
1 'polypeptide(L)'
;LAFLWGRRIVMSRERCISLPSDHFALFLFAVILITGTLMRYFFKIDIPSVKTLALGLATFTPPPYEVLKNIHWLFYVHITFVSILIAYIPFSKLMHFAGIFLSPTRNMANSTRVKRHVNPWDPNPEWPILVREGITVAGVTYKSKKVDWDTYYEMYKDQLDEVAEKDYKIGGG
;
A
#
# COMPACT_ATOMS: atom_id res chain seq x y z
N LEU A 1 -20.72 7.38 6.37
CA LEU A 1 -20.57 6.02 6.96
C LEU A 1 -21.82 5.16 6.80
N ALA A 2 -23.00 5.63 7.23
CA ALA A 2 -24.26 4.89 7.10
C ALA A 2 -24.54 4.40 5.67
N PHE A 3 -24.35 5.26 4.66
CA PHE A 3 -24.48 4.88 3.25
C PHE A 3 -23.52 3.75 2.84
N LEU A 4 -22.23 3.84 3.18
CA LEU A 4 -21.23 2.83 2.81
C LEU A 4 -21.49 1.48 3.47
N TRP A 5 -21.87 1.51 4.75
CA TRP A 5 -22.19 0.29 5.49
C TRP A 5 -23.50 -0.33 5.00
N GLY A 6 -24.53 0.49 4.79
CA GLY A 6 -25.81 0.08 4.22
C GLY A 6 -25.66 -0.52 2.83
N ARG A 7 -24.86 0.09 1.95
CA ARG A 7 -24.53 -0.44 0.61
C ARG A 7 -23.95 -1.86 0.70
N ARG A 8 -23.06 -2.09 1.65
CA ARG A 8 -22.40 -3.39 1.86
C ARG A 8 -23.36 -4.47 2.36
N ILE A 9 -24.38 -4.07 3.12
CA ILE A 9 -25.42 -4.99 3.60
C ILE A 9 -26.44 -5.23 2.50
N VAL A 10 -26.94 -4.20 1.81
CA VAL A 10 -28.09 -4.33 0.90
C VAL A 10 -27.72 -4.93 -0.45
N MET A 11 -26.57 -4.57 -1.03
CA MET A 11 -26.20 -5.02 -2.38
C MET A 11 -25.52 -6.39 -2.34
N SER A 12 -26.04 -7.36 -3.11
CA SER A 12 -25.57 -8.75 -3.11
C SER A 12 -24.11 -8.88 -3.55
N ARG A 13 -23.68 -8.10 -4.54
CA ARG A 13 -22.29 -8.14 -5.06
C ARG A 13 -21.29 -7.78 -3.97
N GLU A 14 -21.55 -6.71 -3.24
CA GLU A 14 -20.69 -6.21 -2.17
C GLU A 14 -20.72 -7.16 -0.97
N ARG A 15 -21.89 -7.71 -0.63
CA ARG A 15 -22.03 -8.66 0.48
C ARG A 15 -21.22 -9.93 0.26
N CYS A 16 -21.18 -10.46 -0.97
CA CYS A 16 -20.42 -11.66 -1.31
C CYS A 16 -18.90 -11.49 -1.20
N ILE A 17 -18.38 -10.27 -1.40
CA ILE A 17 -16.94 -9.96 -1.36
C ILE A 17 -16.50 -9.45 0.03
N SER A 18 -17.46 -9.08 0.88
CA SER A 18 -17.17 -8.45 2.17
C SER A 18 -16.78 -9.47 3.22
N LEU A 19 -15.69 -9.18 3.93
CA LEU A 19 -15.23 -9.97 5.09
C LEU A 19 -15.76 -9.35 6.39
N PRO A 20 -15.90 -10.14 7.48
CA PRO A 20 -16.27 -9.60 8.80
C PRO A 20 -15.35 -8.47 9.28
N SER A 21 -14.06 -8.54 8.94
CA SER A 21 -13.06 -7.50 9.22
C SER A 21 -13.39 -6.15 8.58
N ASP A 22 -14.09 -6.14 7.44
CA ASP A 22 -14.50 -4.92 6.76
C ASP A 22 -15.64 -4.21 7.51
N HIS A 23 -16.54 -4.97 8.15
CA HIS A 23 -17.61 -4.42 8.99
C HIS A 23 -17.08 -3.91 10.32
N PHE A 24 -16.12 -4.62 10.92
CA PHE A 24 -15.49 -4.19 12.16
C PHE A 24 -14.84 -2.81 12.04
N ALA A 25 -14.10 -2.55 10.96
CA ALA A 25 -13.50 -1.24 10.72
C ALA A 25 -14.56 -0.12 10.62
N LEU A 26 -15.65 -0.36 9.88
CA LEU A 26 -16.75 0.62 9.76
C LEU A 26 -17.46 0.86 11.09
N PHE A 27 -17.61 -0.18 11.89
CA PHE A 27 -18.18 -0.09 13.24
C PHE A 27 -17.31 0.77 14.15
N LEU A 28 -15.99 0.54 14.19
CA LEU A 28 -15.06 1.37 14.97
C LEU A 28 -15.17 2.85 14.58
N PHE A 29 -15.15 3.16 13.27
CA PHE A 29 -15.33 4.53 12.81
C PHE A 29 -16.68 5.13 13.19
N ALA A 30 -17.76 4.35 13.11
CA ALA A 30 -19.09 4.81 13.50
C ALA A 30 -19.14 5.18 14.98
N VAL A 31 -18.62 4.33 15.87
CA VAL A 31 -18.58 4.61 17.32
C VAL A 31 -17.73 5.85 17.61
N ILE A 32 -16.53 5.96 17.03
CA ILE A 32 -15.63 7.11 17.22
C ILE A 32 -16.30 8.41 16.75
N LEU A 33 -16.94 8.40 15.57
CA LEU A 33 -17.63 9.59 15.07
C LEU A 33 -18.84 9.96 15.92
N ILE A 34 -19.66 9.00 16.33
CA ILE A 34 -20.85 9.26 17.15
C ILE A 34 -20.40 9.83 18.48
N THR A 35 -19.54 9.13 19.21
CA THR A 35 -19.02 9.60 20.51
C THR A 35 -18.33 10.95 20.39
N GLY A 36 -17.47 11.17 19.38
CA GLY A 36 -16.83 12.46 19.15
C GLY A 36 -17.80 13.60 18.87
N THR A 37 -18.85 13.34 18.08
CA THR A 37 -19.90 14.32 17.76
C THR A 37 -20.75 14.64 18.99
N LEU A 38 -21.09 13.63 19.79
CA LEU A 38 -21.80 13.79 21.06
C LEU A 38 -21.02 14.69 22.03
N MET A 39 -19.72 14.44 22.19
CA MET A 39 -18.82 15.24 23.03
C MET A 39 -18.62 16.67 22.52
N ARG A 40 -18.78 16.90 21.21
CA ARG A 40 -18.64 18.23 20.62
C ARG A 40 -19.88 19.09 20.82
N TYR A 41 -21.07 18.52 20.65
CA TYR A 41 -22.31 19.30 20.55
C TYR A 41 -23.27 19.12 21.73
N PHE A 42 -23.27 17.97 22.40
CA PHE A 42 -24.26 17.65 23.43
C PHE A 42 -23.65 17.63 24.84
N PHE A 43 -22.50 16.98 25.00
CA PHE A 43 -21.85 16.81 26.29
C PHE A 43 -20.58 17.66 26.35
N LYS A 44 -20.64 18.82 27.02
CA LYS A 44 -19.46 19.65 27.24
C LYS A 44 -18.43 18.90 28.10
N ILE A 45 -17.24 18.74 27.56
CA ILE A 45 -16.12 18.09 28.25
C ILE A 45 -15.16 19.15 28.77
N ASP A 46 -14.59 18.90 29.94
CA ASP A 46 -13.50 19.69 30.50
C ASP A 46 -12.20 19.49 29.70
N ILE A 47 -11.97 20.38 28.73
CA ILE A 47 -10.82 20.36 27.82
C ILE A 47 -9.47 20.43 28.58
N PRO A 48 -9.30 21.30 29.60
CA PRO A 48 -8.13 21.27 30.47
C PRO A 48 -7.78 19.89 31.02
N SER A 49 -8.76 19.19 31.60
CA SER A 49 -8.56 17.86 32.18
C SER A 49 -8.24 16.80 31.13
N VAL A 50 -8.85 16.87 29.95
CA VAL A 50 -8.49 16.00 28.82
C VAL A 50 -7.06 16.25 28.34
N LYS A 51 -6.62 17.51 28.30
CA LYS A 51 -5.26 17.88 27.87
C LYS A 51 -4.21 17.35 28.85
N THR A 52 -4.44 17.46 30.16
CA THR A 52 -3.51 16.94 31.17
C THR A 52 -3.43 15.41 31.11
N LEU A 53 -4.55 14.72 30.87
CA LEU A 53 -4.54 13.27 30.60
C LEU A 53 -3.75 12.93 29.33
N ALA A 54 -3.97 13.65 28.22
CA ALA A 54 -3.26 13.41 26.97
C ALA A 54 -1.74 13.64 27.11
N LEU A 55 -1.34 14.68 27.84
CA LEU A 55 0.06 14.92 28.17
C LEU A 55 0.62 13.79 29.05
N GLY A 56 -0.11 13.37 30.08
CA GLY A 56 0.32 12.27 30.96
C GLY A 56 0.53 10.94 30.22
N LEU A 57 -0.31 10.65 29.22
CA LEU A 57 -0.12 9.49 28.34
C LEU A 57 1.14 9.62 27.47
N ALA A 58 1.43 10.82 26.96
CA ALA A 58 2.61 11.06 26.12
C ALA A 58 3.92 11.06 26.91
N THR A 59 3.90 11.57 28.16
CA THR A 59 5.07 11.60 29.06
C THR A 59 5.20 10.37 29.94
N PHE A 60 4.29 9.40 29.81
CA PHE A 60 4.19 8.23 30.68
C PHE A 60 4.12 8.58 32.19
N THR A 61 3.49 9.70 32.52
CA THR A 61 3.24 10.14 33.91
C THR A 61 1.74 10.15 34.18
N PRO A 62 1.22 9.36 35.13
CA PRO A 62 -0.21 9.30 35.39
C PRO A 62 -0.72 10.65 35.91
N PRO A 63 -1.84 11.17 35.38
CA PRO A 63 -2.42 12.41 35.88
C PRO A 63 -2.99 12.23 37.30
N PRO A 64 -3.11 13.31 38.09
CA PRO A 64 -3.74 13.26 39.40
C PRO A 64 -5.17 12.72 39.35
N TYR A 65 -5.60 12.04 40.42
CA TYR A 65 -6.95 11.44 40.50
C TYR A 65 -8.09 12.45 40.29
N GLU A 66 -7.92 13.69 40.74
CA GLU A 66 -8.92 14.74 40.59
C GLU A 66 -9.22 15.05 39.12
N VAL A 67 -8.19 15.05 38.28
CA VAL A 67 -8.33 15.24 36.83
C VAL A 67 -9.16 14.12 36.22
N LEU A 68 -8.89 12.87 36.60
CA LEU A 68 -9.59 11.69 36.08
C LEU A 68 -11.08 11.71 36.43
N LYS A 69 -11.43 12.19 37.62
CA LYS A 69 -12.81 12.32 38.09
C LYS A 69 -13.60 13.40 37.33
N ASN A 70 -12.93 14.45 36.88
CA ASN A 70 -13.55 15.56 36.14
C ASN A 70 -13.89 15.21 34.68
N ILE A 71 -13.34 14.11 34.16
CA ILE A 71 -13.56 13.68 32.77
C ILE A 71 -14.86 12.88 32.67
N HIS A 72 -15.74 13.32 31.76
CA HIS A 72 -16.99 12.63 31.47
C HIS A 72 -16.75 11.22 30.89
N TRP A 73 -17.53 10.22 31.31
CA TRP A 73 -17.36 8.81 30.92
C TRP A 73 -17.34 8.57 29.40
N LEU A 74 -18.05 9.40 28.63
CA LEU A 74 -18.11 9.32 27.18
C LEU A 74 -16.73 9.52 26.52
N PHE A 75 -15.85 10.31 27.16
CA PHE A 75 -14.46 10.46 26.72
C PHE A 75 -13.69 9.15 26.82
N TYR A 76 -13.86 8.42 27.93
CA TYR A 76 -13.20 7.12 28.11
C TYR A 76 -13.66 6.11 27.05
N VAL A 77 -14.96 6.07 26.75
CA VAL A 77 -15.48 5.27 25.63
C VAL A 77 -14.81 5.68 24.31
N HIS A 78 -14.78 6.97 24.00
CA HIS A 78 -14.16 7.46 22.77
C HIS A 78 -12.68 7.07 22.65
N ILE A 79 -11.86 7.37 23.65
CA ILE A 79 -10.42 7.09 23.61
C ILE A 79 -10.13 5.59 23.57
N THR A 80 -10.93 4.75 24.25
CA THR A 80 -10.81 3.29 24.14
C THR A 80 -11.02 2.80 22.71
N PHE A 81 -12.07 3.27 22.03
CA PHE A 81 -12.32 2.88 20.64
C PHE A 81 -11.27 3.43 19.67
N VAL A 82 -10.75 4.64 19.92
CA VAL A 82 -9.61 5.19 19.17
C VAL A 82 -8.35 4.33 19.37
N SER A 83 -8.04 3.93 20.60
CA SER A 83 -6.89 3.07 20.89
C SER A 83 -7.03 1.68 20.26
N ILE A 84 -8.23 1.08 20.29
CA ILE A 84 -8.53 -0.17 19.58
C ILE A 84 -8.33 -0.01 18.08
N LEU A 85 -8.81 1.10 17.49
CA LEU A 85 -8.59 1.39 16.08
C LEU A 85 -7.10 1.47 15.75
N ILE A 86 -6.31 2.19 16.54
CA ILE A 86 -4.86 2.32 16.33
C ILE A 86 -4.18 0.95 16.40
N ALA A 87 -4.50 0.13 17.40
CA ALA A 87 -3.96 -1.22 17.54
C ALA A 87 -4.39 -2.15 16.38
N TYR A 88 -5.57 -1.92 15.81
CA TYR A 88 -6.11 -2.70 14.70
C TYR A 88 -5.53 -2.30 13.33
N ILE A 89 -5.06 -1.05 13.17
CA ILE A 89 -4.48 -0.53 11.92
C ILE A 89 -3.52 -1.54 11.27
N PRO A 90 -2.40 -2.00 11.91
CA PRO A 90 -1.39 -2.86 11.30
C PRO A 90 -1.92 -4.19 10.74
N PHE A 91 -3.02 -4.70 11.28
CA PHE A 91 -3.59 -6.00 10.91
C PHE A 91 -4.78 -5.89 9.95
N SER A 92 -5.09 -4.68 9.49
CA SER A 92 -6.31 -4.39 8.74
C SER A 92 -6.04 -3.92 7.32
N LYS A 93 -7.10 -3.94 6.48
CA LYS A 93 -7.06 -3.32 5.15
C LYS A 93 -6.76 -1.81 5.19
N LEU A 94 -6.81 -1.17 6.36
CA LEU A 94 -6.42 0.22 6.51
C LEU A 94 -4.94 0.42 6.24
N MET A 95 -4.05 -0.55 6.52
CA MET A 95 -2.61 -0.42 6.23
C MET A 95 -2.29 -0.09 4.78
N HIS A 96 -3.21 -0.33 3.86
CA HIS A 96 -3.06 0.09 2.47
C HIS A 96 -2.70 1.59 2.33
N PHE A 97 -3.18 2.47 3.23
CA PHE A 97 -2.83 3.90 3.16
C PHE A 97 -1.31 4.13 3.29
N ALA A 98 -0.59 3.31 4.05
CA ALA A 98 0.85 3.41 4.20
C ALA A 98 1.59 3.10 2.88
N GLY A 99 1.02 2.19 2.07
CA GLY A 99 1.55 1.84 0.75
C GLY A 99 1.53 2.98 -0.26
N ILE A 100 0.68 4.00 -0.08
CA ILE A 100 0.65 5.20 -0.93
C ILE A 100 1.97 5.97 -0.80
N PHE A 101 2.48 6.12 0.43
CA PHE A 101 3.71 6.84 0.73
C PHE A 101 4.96 6.04 0.37
N LEU A 102 4.92 4.72 0.62
CA LEU A 102 6.03 3.80 0.32
C LEU A 102 5.96 3.24 -1.10
N SER A 103 5.17 3.84 -1.99
CA SER A 103 4.99 3.33 -3.34
C SER A 103 6.31 3.39 -4.14
N PRO A 104 6.61 2.35 -4.92
CA PRO A 104 7.77 2.31 -5.83
C PRO A 104 7.97 3.58 -6.65
N THR A 105 6.89 4.16 -7.16
CA THR A 105 6.92 5.35 -8.01
C THR A 105 7.32 6.63 -7.27
N ARG A 106 7.19 6.67 -5.93
CA ARG A 106 7.59 7.82 -5.10
C ARG A 106 8.95 7.63 -4.44
N ASN A 107 9.31 6.40 -4.10
CA ASN A 107 10.50 6.11 -3.30
C ASN A 107 11.66 5.47 -4.09
N MET A 108 11.42 4.99 -5.32
CA MET A 108 12.48 4.43 -6.16
C MET A 108 12.78 5.34 -7.36
N ALA A 109 14.07 5.48 -7.66
CA ALA A 109 14.50 6.18 -8.85
C ALA A 109 13.99 5.46 -10.10
N ASN A 110 13.48 6.20 -11.08
CA ASN A 110 13.09 5.65 -12.37
C ASN A 110 14.33 5.39 -13.24
N SER A 111 15.15 4.40 -12.85
CA SER A 111 16.37 4.01 -13.55
C SER A 111 16.14 2.92 -14.60
N THR A 112 14.89 2.48 -14.82
CA THR A 112 14.55 1.35 -15.70
C THR A 112 15.11 1.48 -17.12
N ARG A 113 15.25 2.71 -17.63
CA ARG A 113 15.84 3.03 -18.95
C ARG A 113 17.32 3.43 -18.92
N VAL A 114 17.88 3.73 -17.75
CA VAL A 114 19.28 4.17 -17.60
C VAL A 114 20.16 3.01 -17.15
N LYS A 115 19.62 2.11 -16.33
CA LYS A 115 20.31 0.94 -15.80
C LYS A 115 19.50 -0.29 -16.16
N ARG A 116 20.14 -1.24 -16.83
CA ARG A 116 19.56 -2.56 -17.04
C ARG A 116 19.66 -3.37 -15.76
N HIS A 117 18.53 -3.87 -15.29
CA HIS A 117 18.45 -4.75 -14.13
C HIS A 117 18.49 -6.18 -14.65
N VAL A 118 19.59 -6.88 -14.42
CA VAL A 118 19.75 -8.30 -14.79
C VAL A 118 19.28 -9.16 -13.63
N ASN A 119 18.60 -10.25 -13.93
CA ASN A 119 18.09 -11.18 -12.94
C ASN A 119 19.25 -11.87 -12.20
N PRO A 120 19.37 -11.79 -10.86
CA PRO A 120 20.42 -12.48 -10.11
C PRO A 120 20.41 -14.01 -10.26
N TRP A 121 19.25 -14.59 -10.60
CA TRP A 121 19.07 -16.05 -10.77
C TRP A 121 19.48 -16.56 -12.15
N ASP A 122 19.71 -15.65 -13.10
CA ASP A 122 20.25 -15.95 -14.44
C ASP A 122 21.30 -14.89 -14.81
N PRO A 123 22.51 -14.99 -14.22
CA PRO A 123 23.55 -13.99 -14.42
C PRO A 123 24.20 -14.10 -15.81
N ASN A 124 24.16 -15.28 -16.43
CA ASN A 124 24.79 -15.54 -17.73
C ASN A 124 23.78 -16.15 -18.70
N PRO A 125 22.85 -15.34 -19.24
CA PRO A 125 21.88 -15.83 -20.19
C PRO A 125 22.58 -16.45 -21.40
N GLU A 126 22.07 -17.59 -21.89
CA GLU A 126 22.59 -18.26 -23.10
C GLU A 126 22.63 -17.30 -24.30
N TRP A 127 21.69 -16.35 -24.32
CA TRP A 127 21.57 -15.34 -25.37
C TRP A 127 22.29 -14.03 -25.03
N PRO A 128 22.93 -13.38 -26.02
CA PRO A 128 23.74 -12.19 -25.81
C PRO A 128 22.93 -11.00 -25.29
N ILE A 129 23.50 -10.32 -24.29
CA ILE A 129 22.90 -9.11 -23.73
C ILE A 129 23.21 -7.91 -24.63
N LEU A 130 22.19 -7.43 -25.35
CA LEU A 130 22.24 -6.29 -26.26
C LEU A 130 22.35 -4.94 -25.52
N VAL A 131 23.52 -4.60 -24.98
CA VAL A 131 23.75 -3.27 -24.36
C VAL A 131 25.01 -2.61 -24.89
N ARG A 132 24.86 -1.40 -25.44
CA ARG A 132 25.94 -0.64 -26.08
C ARG A 132 27.23 -0.55 -25.25
N GLU A 133 27.10 -0.44 -23.94
CA GLU A 133 28.17 -0.41 -22.96
C GLU A 133 27.94 -1.60 -22.03
N GLY A 134 28.85 -2.58 -22.01
CA GLY A 134 28.64 -3.86 -21.30
C GLY A 134 28.13 -3.73 -19.86
N ILE A 135 27.49 -4.77 -19.33
CA ILE A 135 26.86 -4.75 -18.00
C ILE A 135 27.74 -5.47 -17.00
N THR A 136 27.94 -4.88 -15.82
CA THR A 136 28.51 -5.58 -14.67
C THR A 136 27.40 -6.12 -13.76
N VAL A 137 27.35 -7.44 -13.56
CA VAL A 137 26.42 -8.12 -12.65
C VAL A 137 27.23 -8.97 -11.67
N ALA A 138 27.02 -8.80 -10.36
CA ALA A 138 27.71 -9.56 -9.31
C ALA A 138 29.26 -9.62 -9.44
N GLY A 139 29.88 -8.53 -9.91
CA GLY A 139 31.34 -8.45 -10.10
C GLY A 139 31.85 -9.02 -11.43
N VAL A 140 30.98 -9.59 -12.27
CA VAL A 140 31.30 -10.09 -13.61
C VAL A 140 30.83 -9.07 -14.65
N THR A 141 31.75 -8.60 -15.50
CA THR A 141 31.43 -7.66 -16.59
C THR A 141 31.16 -8.42 -17.88
N TYR A 142 29.91 -8.43 -18.30
CA TYR A 142 29.43 -8.96 -19.57
C TYR A 142 29.59 -7.88 -20.64
N LYS A 143 30.58 -8.04 -21.51
CA LYS A 143 30.71 -7.18 -22.69
C LYS A 143 29.63 -7.55 -23.69
N SER A 144 28.91 -6.55 -24.22
CA SER A 144 28.01 -6.79 -25.34
C SER A 144 28.81 -7.31 -26.52
N LYS A 145 28.54 -8.55 -26.92
CA LYS A 145 28.95 -9.06 -28.22
C LYS A 145 28.05 -8.39 -29.26
N LYS A 146 28.60 -7.89 -30.37
CA LYS A 146 27.75 -7.54 -31.52
C LYS A 146 26.98 -8.81 -31.90
N VAL A 147 25.66 -8.72 -31.94
CA VAL A 147 24.83 -9.84 -32.36
C VAL A 147 24.95 -9.95 -33.88
N ASP A 148 25.50 -11.08 -34.32
CA ASP A 148 25.47 -11.55 -35.69
C ASP A 148 24.03 -11.94 -36.09
N TRP A 149 23.75 -11.87 -37.38
CA TRP A 149 22.40 -12.10 -37.91
C TRP A 149 21.91 -13.52 -37.61
N ASP A 150 22.81 -14.50 -37.62
CA ASP A 150 22.50 -15.90 -37.33
C ASP A 150 22.04 -16.08 -35.87
N THR A 151 22.79 -15.52 -34.91
CA THR A 151 22.38 -15.52 -33.49
C THR A 151 21.07 -14.77 -33.29
N TYR A 152 20.84 -13.64 -33.98
CA TYR A 152 19.56 -12.92 -33.90
C TYR A 152 18.40 -13.77 -34.44
N TYR A 153 18.59 -14.41 -35.59
CA TYR A 153 17.57 -15.23 -36.21
C TYR A 153 17.21 -16.43 -35.31
N GLU A 154 18.20 -17.10 -34.73
CA GLU A 154 17.93 -18.21 -33.79
C GLU A 154 17.15 -17.77 -32.55
N MET A 155 17.47 -16.60 -31.97
CA MET A 155 16.75 -16.05 -30.80
C MET A 155 15.26 -15.83 -31.06
N TYR A 156 14.90 -15.46 -32.28
CA TYR A 156 13.54 -15.08 -32.65
C TYR A 156 12.95 -16.03 -33.69
N LYS A 157 13.55 -17.21 -33.88
CA LYS A 157 13.22 -18.12 -34.98
C LYS A 157 11.72 -18.43 -35.02
N ASP A 158 11.14 -18.80 -33.89
CA ASP A 158 9.71 -19.11 -33.80
C ASP A 158 8.83 -17.92 -34.22
N GLN A 159 9.22 -16.69 -33.85
CA GLN A 159 8.49 -15.47 -34.21
C GLN A 159 8.70 -15.08 -35.68
N LEU A 160 9.92 -15.24 -36.19
CA LEU A 160 10.30 -14.90 -37.56
C LEU A 160 9.74 -15.91 -38.57
N ASP A 161 9.74 -17.20 -38.21
CA ASP A 161 9.14 -18.27 -38.99
C ASP A 161 7.62 -18.11 -39.01
N GLU A 162 6.98 -17.75 -37.89
CA GLU A 162 5.56 -17.39 -37.87
C GLU A 162 5.25 -16.19 -38.79
N VAL A 163 6.12 -15.16 -38.78
CA VAL A 163 5.99 -13.99 -39.66
C VAL A 163 6.18 -14.36 -41.13
N ALA A 164 7.11 -15.26 -41.44
CA ALA A 164 7.39 -15.75 -42.79
C ALA A 164 6.25 -16.63 -43.32
N GLU A 165 5.69 -17.51 -42.49
CA GLU A 165 4.54 -18.36 -42.83
C GLU A 165 3.25 -17.56 -43.05
N LYS A 166 3.08 -16.45 -42.32
CA LYS A 166 1.88 -15.59 -42.41
C LYS A 166 1.94 -14.53 -43.50
N ASP A 167 2.99 -14.51 -44.33
CA ASP A 167 3.20 -13.57 -45.43
C ASP A 167 2.85 -12.12 -45.03
N TYR A 168 3.37 -11.71 -43.86
CA TYR A 168 2.96 -10.46 -43.20
C TYR A 168 3.36 -9.28 -44.08
N LYS A 169 2.39 -8.72 -44.84
CA LYS A 169 2.60 -7.47 -45.59
C LYS A 169 2.93 -6.38 -44.58
N ILE A 170 4.19 -5.95 -44.53
CA ILE A 170 4.55 -4.69 -43.89
C ILE A 170 3.69 -3.64 -44.59
N GLY A 171 2.73 -3.06 -43.89
CA GLY A 171 1.91 -1.98 -44.41
C GLY A 171 2.84 -0.83 -44.78
N GLY A 172 3.18 -0.74 -46.07
CA GLY A 172 3.94 0.36 -46.63
C GLY A 172 3.15 1.65 -46.48
N GLY A 173 3.85 2.71 -46.09
CA GLY A 173 3.35 4.08 -46.22
C GLY A 173 3.21 4.51 -47.67
#